data_AF-A0A7C5MTA6-F1
#
_entry.id   AF-A0A7C5MTA6-F1
#
_cell.length_a   1.000
_cell.length_b   1.000
_cell.length_c   1.000
_cell.angle_alpha   90.00
_cell.angle_beta   90.00
_cell.angle_gamma   90.00
#
_symmetry.space_group_name_H-M   'P 1'
#
loop_
_entity.id
_entity.type
_entity.pdbx_description
1 polymer ?
#
loop_
_entity_poly.entity_id
_entity_poly.type
_entity_poly.pdbx_seq_one_letter_code
_entity_poly.pdbx_strand_id
1 'polypeptide(L)'
;MREINFSLEEVTNLKSVFKKDMKQFTKLVSSFLEKVKTKNDIENFCLLAESLSDELHELAPFIAEFLNPVFQLMIKSHYYREVAKYISLISNCANYKTIEMLKEMIDKKDISKFIASVDIYKIKKLIFDVSQKKKTNENISLKLELEINEPELSWIDII
;
A
#
# COMPACT_ATOMS: atom_id res chain seq x y z
N MET A 1 6.30 -7.71 24.75
CA MET A 1 6.39 -7.28 23.34
C MET A 1 7.85 -7.10 23.01
N ARG A 2 8.38 -7.74 21.96
CA ARG A 2 9.75 -7.46 21.50
C ARG A 2 9.70 -6.20 20.66
N GLU A 3 10.43 -5.17 21.06
CA GLU A 3 10.69 -4.02 20.21
C GLU A 3 11.39 -4.50 18.94
N ILE A 4 10.81 -4.15 17.80
CA ILE A 4 11.46 -4.29 16.51
C ILE A 4 12.48 -3.16 16.48
N ASN A 5 13.77 -3.47 16.55
CA ASN A 5 14.84 -2.48 16.44
C ASN A 5 15.56 -2.76 15.12
N PHE A 6 15.58 -1.79 14.20
CA PHE A 6 16.14 -1.93 12.86
C PHE A 6 17.50 -1.21 12.80
N SER A 7 18.58 -1.96 13.01
CA SER A 7 19.94 -1.43 13.02
C SER A 7 20.50 -1.21 11.61
N LEU A 8 21.49 -0.32 11.49
CA LEU A 8 22.25 -0.08 10.25
C LEU A 8 22.92 -1.36 9.72
N GLU A 9 23.33 -2.26 10.61
CA GLU A 9 23.91 -3.55 10.27
C GLU A 9 22.87 -4.48 9.61
N GLU A 10 21.65 -4.55 10.16
CA GLU A 10 20.56 -5.33 9.59
C GLU A 10 20.16 -4.82 8.20
N VAL A 11 20.10 -3.49 8.01
CA VAL A 11 19.87 -2.89 6.69
C VAL A 11 20.94 -3.31 5.70
N THR A 12 22.22 -3.21 6.08
CA THR A 12 23.34 -3.57 5.20
C THR A 12 23.30 -5.05 4.83
N ASN A 13 22.99 -5.91 5.80
CA ASN A 13 22.81 -7.34 5.60
C ASN A 13 21.66 -7.62 4.63
N LEU A 14 20.51 -6.98 4.80
CA LEU A 14 19.36 -7.12 3.90
C LEU A 14 19.71 -6.69 2.46
N LYS A 15 20.41 -5.57 2.28
CA LYS A 15 20.88 -5.15 0.94
C LYS A 15 21.85 -6.16 0.31
N SER A 16 22.72 -6.77 1.10
CA SER A 16 23.59 -7.85 0.63
C SER A 16 22.79 -9.09 0.23
N VAL A 17 21.76 -9.47 1.00
CA VAL A 17 20.89 -10.61 0.68
C VAL A 17 20.10 -10.35 -0.60
N PHE A 18 19.55 -9.14 -0.78
CA PHE A 18 18.84 -8.76 -2.01
C PHE A 18 19.65 -9.03 -3.29
N LYS A 19 20.93 -8.66 -3.27
CA LYS A 19 21.85 -8.87 -4.41
C LYS A 19 22.22 -10.33 -4.67
N LYS A 20 22.09 -11.21 -3.68
CA LYS A 20 22.57 -12.60 -3.74
C LYS A 20 21.45 -13.61 -3.89
N ASP A 21 20.38 -13.44 -3.13
CA ASP A 21 19.24 -14.34 -3.07
C ASP A 21 17.95 -13.56 -2.84
N MET A 22 17.31 -13.21 -3.96
CA MET A 22 16.03 -12.49 -3.97
C MET A 22 14.94 -13.27 -3.23
N LYS A 23 14.91 -14.61 -3.32
CA LYS A 23 13.90 -15.42 -2.62
C LYS A 23 14.08 -15.36 -1.12
N GLN A 24 15.31 -15.43 -0.64
CA GLN A 24 15.61 -15.27 0.78
C GLN A 24 15.26 -13.86 1.26
N PHE A 25 15.60 -12.83 0.48
CA PHE A 25 15.23 -11.45 0.81
C PHE A 25 13.72 -11.28 0.91
N THR A 26 12.96 -11.76 -0.08
CA THR A 26 11.48 -11.72 -0.07
C THR A 26 10.92 -12.37 1.20
N LYS A 27 11.44 -13.55 1.60
CA LYS A 27 11.00 -14.22 2.83
C LYS A 27 11.27 -13.38 4.08
N LEU A 28 12.45 -12.77 4.18
CA LEU A 28 12.83 -11.95 5.34
C LEU A 28 11.94 -10.71 5.45
N VAL A 29 11.76 -9.99 4.34
CA VAL A 29 10.90 -8.79 4.28
C VAL A 29 9.45 -9.15 4.57
N SER A 30 8.93 -10.23 3.99
CA SER A 30 7.54 -10.68 4.25
C SER A 30 7.32 -11.01 5.72
N SER A 31 8.25 -11.76 6.34
CA SER A 31 8.18 -12.07 7.78
C SER A 31 8.27 -10.83 8.66
N PHE A 32 8.96 -9.78 8.23
CA PHE A 32 8.95 -8.50 8.92
C PHE A 32 7.58 -7.81 8.80
N LEU A 33 7.06 -7.70 7.58
CA LEU A 33 5.79 -7.01 7.31
C LEU A 33 4.61 -7.68 8.04
N GLU A 34 4.61 -9.01 8.18
CA GLU A 34 3.62 -9.75 8.97
C GLU A 34 3.57 -9.36 10.45
N LYS A 35 4.68 -8.82 10.99
CA LYS A 35 4.77 -8.40 12.40
C LYS A 35 4.24 -6.99 12.62
N VAL A 36 4.05 -6.20 11.56
CA VAL A 36 3.54 -4.83 11.64
C VAL A 36 2.03 -4.87 11.82
N LYS A 37 1.57 -4.77 13.08
CA LYS A 37 0.14 -4.94 13.42
C LYS A 37 -0.47 -3.77 14.17
N THR A 38 0.37 -2.94 14.79
CA THR A 38 -0.05 -1.85 15.65
C THR A 38 0.51 -0.53 15.18
N LYS A 39 -0.06 0.57 15.71
CA LYS A 39 0.41 1.92 15.46
C LYS A 39 1.91 2.09 15.79
N ASN A 40 2.39 1.45 16.84
CA ASN A 40 3.79 1.54 17.28
C ASN A 40 4.75 0.84 16.30
N ASP A 41 4.26 -0.13 15.52
CA ASP A 41 5.08 -0.85 14.54
C ASP A 41 5.27 -0.06 13.24
N ILE A 42 4.42 0.95 12.99
CA ILE A 42 4.47 1.77 11.76
C ILE A 42 5.80 2.52 11.66
N GLU A 43 6.35 3.00 12.78
CA GLU A 43 7.63 3.71 12.79
C GLU A 43 8.77 2.80 12.30
N ASN A 44 8.76 1.53 12.72
CA ASN A 44 9.73 0.54 12.27
C ASN A 44 9.58 0.20 10.78
N PHE A 45 8.34 0.13 10.30
CA PHE A 45 8.09 0.01 8.87
C PHE A 45 8.62 1.22 8.08
N CYS A 46 8.42 2.44 8.58
CA CYS A 46 8.95 3.64 7.92
C CYS A 46 10.48 3.61 7.82
N LEU A 47 11.17 3.21 8.89
CA LEU A 47 12.63 3.06 8.89
C LEU A 47 13.09 2.02 7.86
N LEU A 48 12.41 0.87 7.79
CA LEU A 48 12.66 -0.15 6.78
C LEU A 48 12.46 0.42 5.36
N ALA A 49 11.33 1.06 5.13
CA ALA A 49 10.93 1.53 3.80
C ALA A 49 11.81 2.67 3.28
N GLU A 50 12.34 3.50 4.16
CA GLU A 50 13.36 4.50 3.82
C GLU A 50 14.71 3.83 3.52
N SER A 51 15.09 2.83 4.30
CA SER A 51 16.38 2.16 4.17
C SER A 51 16.49 1.27 2.93
N LEU A 52 15.37 0.65 2.53
CA LEU A 52 15.27 -0.34 1.45
C LEU A 52 14.31 0.14 0.35
N SER A 53 14.29 1.45 0.06
CA SER A 53 13.28 2.03 -0.82
C SER A 53 13.27 1.39 -2.22
N ASP A 54 14.44 1.25 -2.84
CA ASP A 54 14.57 0.69 -4.19
C ASP A 54 14.19 -0.80 -4.19
N GLU A 55 14.69 -1.54 -3.20
CA GLU A 55 14.45 -2.98 -3.07
C GLU A 55 12.96 -3.31 -2.81
N LEU A 56 12.28 -2.50 -2.00
CA LEU A 56 10.84 -2.65 -1.77
C LEU A 56 10.02 -2.31 -3.00
N HIS A 57 10.41 -1.31 -3.80
CA HIS A 57 9.68 -0.99 -5.03
C HIS A 57 9.79 -2.12 -6.06
N GLU A 58 10.96 -2.75 -6.19
CA GLU A 58 11.16 -3.89 -7.07
C GLU A 58 10.33 -5.10 -6.63
N LEU A 59 10.19 -5.31 -5.32
CA LEU A 59 9.46 -6.45 -4.79
C LEU A 59 7.96 -6.24 -4.59
N ALA A 60 7.51 -4.98 -4.61
CA ALA A 60 6.15 -4.63 -4.24
C ALA A 60 5.06 -5.53 -4.84
N PRO A 61 5.13 -5.96 -6.12
CA PRO A 61 4.15 -6.89 -6.69
C PRO A 61 4.13 -8.26 -6.01
N PHE A 62 5.28 -8.77 -5.56
CA PHE A 62 5.44 -10.11 -4.97
C PHE A 62 5.14 -10.16 -3.49
N ILE A 63 5.27 -9.02 -2.79
CA ILE A 63 4.96 -8.90 -1.35
C ILE A 63 3.70 -8.08 -1.08
N ALA A 64 2.86 -7.91 -2.11
CA ALA A 64 1.66 -7.08 -2.05
C ALA A 64 0.70 -7.50 -0.92
N GLU A 65 0.56 -8.80 -0.68
CA GLU A 65 -0.29 -9.34 0.38
C GLU A 65 0.16 -8.92 1.79
N PHE A 66 1.45 -8.62 1.97
CA PHE A 66 2.03 -8.17 3.23
C PHE A 66 2.10 -6.64 3.34
N LEU A 67 2.34 -5.94 2.23
CA LEU A 67 2.39 -4.47 2.19
C LEU A 67 0.99 -3.84 2.35
N ASN A 68 -0.04 -4.39 1.72
CA ASN A 68 -1.39 -3.81 1.78
C ASN A 68 -1.93 -3.69 3.21
N PRO A 69 -1.85 -4.73 4.08
CA PRO A 69 -2.24 -4.61 5.48
C PRO A 69 -1.53 -3.47 6.21
N VAL A 70 -0.24 -3.26 5.93
CA VAL A 70 0.54 -2.16 6.53
C VAL A 70 0.00 -0.81 6.07
N PHE A 71 -0.22 -0.61 4.77
CA PHE A 71 -0.79 0.64 4.27
C PHE A 71 -2.22 0.89 4.81
N GLN A 72 -3.04 -0.15 4.87
CA GLN A 72 -4.38 -0.06 5.46
C GLN A 72 -4.30 0.32 6.95
N LEU A 73 -3.34 -0.24 7.69
CA LEU A 73 -3.10 0.12 9.09
C LEU A 73 -2.68 1.58 9.24
N MET A 74 -1.81 2.08 8.35
CA MET A 74 -1.39 3.49 8.33
C MET A 74 -2.58 4.44 8.09
N ILE A 75 -3.44 4.12 7.12
CA ILE A 75 -4.65 4.91 6.82
C ILE A 75 -5.60 4.92 8.03
N LYS A 76 -5.86 3.75 8.64
CA LYS A 76 -6.72 3.61 9.83
C LYS A 76 -6.17 4.36 11.04
N SER A 77 -4.85 4.37 11.19
CA SER A 77 -4.15 4.99 12.31
C SER A 77 -3.87 6.48 12.09
N HIS A 78 -4.37 7.06 10.99
CA HIS A 78 -4.24 8.47 10.62
C HIS A 78 -2.80 8.94 10.31
N TYR A 79 -1.94 8.03 9.82
CA TYR A 79 -0.59 8.34 9.31
C TYR A 79 -0.65 8.85 7.87
N TYR A 80 -1.44 9.90 7.64
CA TYR A 80 -1.75 10.36 6.29
C TYR A 80 -0.52 10.89 5.54
N ARG A 81 0.43 11.50 6.25
CA ARG A 81 1.67 12.02 5.68
C ARG A 81 2.55 10.90 5.16
N GLU A 82 2.64 9.81 5.91
CA GLU A 82 3.43 8.64 5.57
C GLU A 82 2.75 7.86 4.42
N VAL A 83 1.42 7.77 4.41
CA VAL A 83 0.66 7.23 3.27
C VAL A 83 0.96 8.03 1.98
N ALA A 84 0.92 9.36 2.06
CA ALA A 84 1.27 10.23 0.94
C ALA A 84 2.73 10.03 0.48
N LYS A 85 3.66 9.92 1.43
CA LYS A 85 5.08 9.63 1.16
C LYS A 85 5.27 8.32 0.39
N TYR A 86 4.56 7.27 0.76
CA TYR A 86 4.68 5.94 0.16
C TYR A 86 3.71 5.68 -0.99
N ILE A 87 3.09 6.72 -1.57
CA ILE A 87 2.08 6.55 -2.62
C ILE A 87 2.61 5.80 -3.86
N SER A 88 3.88 6.00 -4.21
CA SER A 88 4.55 5.26 -5.29
C SER A 88 4.61 3.76 -4.99
N LEU A 89 5.03 3.39 -3.78
CA LEU A 89 5.09 2.00 -3.35
C LEU A 89 3.68 1.38 -3.31
N ILE A 90 2.70 2.12 -2.78
CA ILE A 90 1.29 1.73 -2.80
C ILE A 90 0.82 1.46 -4.23
N SER A 91 1.19 2.31 -5.20
CA SER A 91 0.77 2.14 -6.59
C SER A 91 1.20 0.82 -7.24
N ASN A 92 2.32 0.25 -6.79
CA ASN A 92 2.86 -1.01 -7.30
C ASN A 92 2.18 -2.25 -6.71
N CYS A 93 1.45 -2.12 -5.60
CA CYS A 93 0.88 -3.27 -4.90
C CYS A 93 -0.58 -3.07 -4.44
N ALA A 94 -1.20 -1.91 -4.67
CA ALA A 94 -2.51 -1.58 -4.12
C ALA A 94 -3.59 -2.58 -4.57
N ASN A 95 -4.30 -3.14 -3.60
CA ASN A 95 -5.52 -3.88 -3.85
C ASN A 95 -6.77 -2.99 -3.68
N TYR A 96 -7.92 -3.52 -4.06
CA TYR A 96 -9.19 -2.79 -4.01
C TYR A 96 -9.50 -2.19 -2.63
N LYS A 97 -9.29 -2.96 -1.56
CA LYS A 97 -9.55 -2.51 -0.20
C LYS A 97 -8.67 -1.32 0.19
N THR A 98 -7.39 -1.33 -0.19
CA THR A 98 -6.49 -0.20 0.03
C THR A 98 -6.94 1.04 -0.75
N ILE A 99 -7.42 0.87 -1.99
CA ILE A 99 -7.95 1.96 -2.81
C ILE A 99 -9.23 2.57 -2.21
N GLU A 100 -10.19 1.75 -1.77
CA GLU A 100 -11.40 2.24 -1.10
C GLU A 100 -11.05 3.03 0.17
N MET A 101 -10.09 2.55 0.97
CA MET A 101 -9.63 3.26 2.15
C MET A 101 -8.93 4.59 1.82
N LEU A 102 -8.19 4.67 0.70
CA LEU A 102 -7.63 5.93 0.21
C LEU A 102 -8.72 6.90 -0.24
N LYS A 103 -9.80 6.40 -0.86
CA LYS A 103 -10.97 7.19 -1.25
C LYS A 103 -11.66 7.77 -0.01
N GLU A 104 -11.96 6.94 0.98
CA GLU A 104 -12.52 7.41 2.27
C GLU A 104 -11.62 8.44 2.96
N MET A 105 -10.28 8.25 2.87
CA MET A 105 -9.31 9.19 3.44
C MET A 105 -9.38 10.57 2.77
N ILE A 106 -9.47 10.66 1.44
CA ILE A 106 -9.50 11.94 0.72
C ILE A 106 -10.83 12.68 0.87
N ASP A 107 -11.93 11.95 1.14
CA ASP A 107 -13.25 12.54 1.35
C ASP A 107 -13.40 13.19 2.74
N LYS A 108 -12.44 12.97 3.64
CA LYS A 108 -12.41 13.65 4.95
C LYS A 108 -12.15 15.15 4.76
N LYS A 109 -13.07 15.97 5.27
CA LYS A 109 -13.08 17.44 5.17
C LYS A 109 -11.76 18.14 5.56
N ASP A 110 -10.95 17.50 6.41
CA ASP A 110 -9.75 18.09 6.99
C ASP A 110 -8.44 17.48 6.47
N ILE A 111 -8.46 16.62 5.45
CA ILE A 111 -7.26 15.92 4.98
C ILE A 111 -6.14 16.89 4.53
N SER A 112 -6.50 18.06 4.01
CA SER A 112 -5.59 19.12 3.59
C SER A 112 -4.79 19.76 4.74
N LYS A 113 -5.20 19.55 6.00
CA LYS A 113 -4.42 19.97 7.18
C LYS A 113 -3.21 19.06 7.43
N PHE A 114 -3.21 17.84 6.89
CA PHE A 114 -2.19 16.82 7.17
C PHE A 114 -1.23 16.59 6.01
N ILE A 115 -1.70 16.72 4.77
CA ILE A 115 -0.94 16.46 3.55
C ILE A 115 -1.12 17.57 2.51
N ALA A 116 -0.10 17.78 1.69
CA ALA A 116 -0.09 18.85 0.69
C ALA A 116 -1.06 18.56 -0.46
N SER A 117 -1.53 19.61 -1.14
CA SER A 117 -2.44 19.49 -2.29
C SER A 117 -1.86 18.63 -3.42
N VAL A 118 -0.54 18.67 -3.63
CA VAL A 118 0.14 17.83 -4.63
C VAL A 118 0.05 16.34 -4.27
N ASP A 119 0.08 15.99 -3.00
CA ASP A 119 -0.04 14.61 -2.55
C ASP A 119 -1.48 14.11 -2.64
N ILE A 120 -2.45 14.96 -2.29
CA ILE A 120 -3.88 14.70 -2.54
C ILE A 120 -4.11 14.42 -4.03
N TYR A 121 -3.51 15.21 -4.91
CA TYR A 121 -3.60 14.98 -6.36
C TYR A 121 -3.00 13.63 -6.76
N LYS A 122 -1.80 13.27 -6.28
CA LYS A 122 -1.18 11.96 -6.56
C LYS A 122 -2.05 10.79 -6.09
N ILE A 123 -2.66 10.90 -4.91
CA ILE A 123 -3.57 9.88 -4.37
C ILE A 123 -4.82 9.77 -5.25
N LYS A 124 -5.45 10.89 -5.62
CA LYS A 124 -6.60 10.92 -6.54
C LYS A 124 -6.26 10.30 -7.89
N LYS A 125 -5.07 10.60 -8.42
CA LYS A 125 -4.57 10.02 -9.67
C LYS A 125 -4.41 8.50 -9.55
N LEU A 126 -3.83 7.99 -8.46
CA LEU A 126 -3.75 6.55 -8.23
C LEU A 126 -5.13 5.89 -8.21
N ILE A 127 -6.08 6.45 -7.47
CA ILE A 127 -7.47 5.95 -7.40
C ILE A 127 -8.07 5.89 -8.81
N PHE A 128 -7.89 6.96 -9.59
CA PHE A 128 -8.35 7.01 -10.98
C PHE A 128 -7.67 5.93 -11.84
N ASP A 129 -6.34 5.84 -11.84
CA ASP A 129 -5.58 4.90 -12.66
C ASP A 129 -5.99 3.44 -12.38
N VAL A 130 -6.21 3.08 -11.11
CA VAL A 130 -6.68 1.73 -10.73
C VAL A 130 -8.14 1.51 -11.16
N SER A 131 -9.00 2.52 -11.08
CA SER A 131 -10.38 2.44 -11.57
C SER A 131 -10.46 2.26 -13.08
N GLN A 132 -9.54 2.87 -13.85
CA GLN A 132 -9.48 2.71 -15.31
C GLN A 132 -8.96 1.32 -15.71
N LYS A 133 -7.97 0.78 -14.98
CA LYS A 133 -7.51 -0.61 -15.19
C LYS A 133 -8.65 -1.62 -15.01
N LYS A 134 -9.62 -1.37 -14.13
CA LYS A 134 -10.84 -2.19 -14.03
C LYS A 134 -11.71 -2.12 -15.27
N LYS A 135 -11.88 -0.94 -15.88
CA LYS A 135 -12.63 -0.78 -17.14
C LYS A 135 -11.97 -1.50 -18.33
N THR A 136 -10.65 -1.69 -18.29
CA THR A 136 -9.91 -2.44 -19.34
C THR A 136 -9.83 -3.94 -19.06
N ASN A 137 -9.87 -4.36 -17.79
CA ASN A 137 -9.87 -5.76 -17.36
C ASN A 137 -11.27 -6.37 -17.18
N GLU A 138 -12.28 -5.88 -17.91
CA GLU A 138 -13.55 -6.60 -18.18
C GLU A 138 -13.35 -7.87 -19.05
N ASN A 139 -12.15 -8.46 -19.07
CA ASN A 139 -11.90 -9.74 -19.70
C ASN A 139 -11.12 -10.66 -18.76
N ILE A 140 -11.80 -11.77 -18.41
CA ILE A 140 -11.31 -13.04 -17.84
C ILE A 140 -11.68 -13.29 -16.37
N SER A 141 -11.42 -12.41 -15.40
CA SER A 141 -11.69 -12.75 -13.98
C SER A 141 -13.12 -12.46 -13.51
N LEU A 142 -13.81 -11.46 -14.08
CA LEU A 142 -15.19 -11.07 -13.70
C LEU A 142 -16.28 -12.03 -14.19
N LYS A 143 -15.99 -12.89 -15.17
CA LYS A 143 -16.93 -13.93 -15.65
C LYS A 143 -17.15 -15.08 -14.66
N LEU A 144 -16.28 -15.24 -13.65
CA LEU A 144 -16.33 -16.37 -12.73
C LEU A 144 -17.01 -16.05 -11.39
N GLU A 145 -17.10 -14.78 -10.99
CA GLU A 145 -17.69 -14.39 -9.70
C GLU A 145 -19.06 -13.69 -9.83
N LEU A 146 -19.39 -13.10 -10.99
CA LEU A 146 -20.64 -12.34 -11.19
C LEU A 146 -21.87 -13.17 -11.58
N GLU A 147 -21.79 -14.50 -11.68
CA GLU A 147 -23.01 -15.34 -11.73
C GLU A 147 -23.74 -15.40 -10.37
N ILE A 148 -23.21 -14.78 -9.31
CA ILE A 148 -23.78 -14.85 -7.97
C ILE A 148 -23.87 -13.44 -7.37
N ASN A 149 -25.04 -12.82 -7.58
CA ASN A 149 -25.58 -11.63 -6.89
C ASN A 149 -25.04 -10.25 -7.32
N GLU A 150 -25.62 -9.70 -8.38
CA GLU A 150 -25.70 -8.25 -8.57
C GLU A 150 -26.82 -7.66 -7.69
N PRO A 151 -26.57 -6.49 -7.07
CA PRO A 151 -27.61 -5.47 -6.97
C PRO A 151 -27.17 -4.17 -7.67
N GLU A 152 -28.12 -3.61 -8.41
CA GLU A 152 -28.02 -2.43 -9.25
C GLU A 152 -27.52 -1.18 -8.49
N LEU A 153 -26.43 -0.58 -8.97
CA LEU A 153 -26.01 0.76 -8.57
C LEU A 153 -26.72 1.79 -9.47
N SER A 154 -27.88 2.26 -9.02
CA SER A 154 -28.36 3.59 -9.38
C SER A 154 -27.41 4.65 -8.80
N TRP A 155 -27.42 5.85 -9.40
CA TRP A 155 -26.63 7.04 -9.04
C TRP A 155 -25.27 7.19 -9.73
N ILE A 156 -25.34 7.53 -11.01
CA ILE A 156 -24.47 8.56 -11.57
C ILE A 156 -25.35 9.50 -12.43
N ASP A 157 -25.91 10.53 -11.80
CA ASP A 157 -26.28 11.75 -12.50
C ASP A 157 -25.05 12.65 -12.53
N ILE A 158 -24.42 12.78 -13.70
CA ILE A 158 -23.36 13.77 -13.96
C ILE A 158 -24.04 15.04 -14.47
N ILE A 159 -23.81 16.16 -13.79
CA ILE A 159 -24.00 17.53 -14.32
C ILE A 159 -22.65 17.99 -14.88
#